data_AF-A0A392N754-F1
#
_entry.id   AF-A0A392N754-F1
#
_cell.length_a   1.000
_cell.length_b   1.000
_cell.length_c   1.000
_cell.angle_alpha   90.00
_cell.angle_beta   90.00
_cell.angle_gamma   90.00
#
_symmetry.space_group_name_H-M   'P 1'
#
loop_
_entity.id
_entity.type
_entity.pdbx_description
1 polymer ?
#
loop_
_entity_poly.entity_id
_entity_poly.type
_entity_poly.pdbx_seq_one_letter_code
_entity_poly.pdbx_strand_id
1 'polypeptide(L)'
;MAPAADEHGAAKGLVTRTELVEKIGSLARDVLKGAKYGFNNAVAQLKMVNVGVELTTEGIDMLRRVEDGQIIIPEEYKEMEI
;
A
#
# COMPACT_ATOMS: atom_id res chain seq x y z
N MET A 1 23.13 13.70 -12.84
CA MET A 1 23.24 12.33 -13.39
C MET A 1 22.74 12.36 -14.83
N ALA A 2 23.27 11.55 -15.74
CA ALA A 2 22.70 11.46 -17.09
C ALA A 2 21.33 10.74 -17.00
N PRO A 3 20.29 11.20 -17.72
CA PRO A 3 18.98 10.55 -17.69
C PRO A 3 19.05 9.11 -18.18
N ALA A 4 18.34 8.20 -17.50
CA ALA A 4 18.09 6.86 -18.00
C ALA A 4 17.00 6.89 -19.09
N ALA A 5 17.02 5.93 -20.02
CA ALA A 5 16.03 5.85 -21.09
C ALA A 5 14.58 5.67 -20.56
N ASP A 6 14.45 5.14 -19.36
CA ASP A 6 13.23 4.86 -18.63
C ASP A 6 13.08 5.76 -17.37
N GLU A 7 13.70 6.94 -17.37
CA GLU A 7 13.60 7.88 -16.26
C GLU A 7 12.14 8.22 -15.95
N HIS A 8 11.69 7.81 -14.76
CA HIS A 8 10.36 8.15 -14.28
C HIS A 8 10.23 9.67 -14.14
N GLY A 9 9.10 10.25 -14.58
CA GLY A 9 8.91 11.70 -14.60
C GLY A 9 9.12 12.40 -13.24
N ALA A 10 8.91 11.68 -12.14
CA ALA A 10 9.18 12.17 -10.79
C ALA A 10 10.67 12.39 -10.47
N ALA A 11 11.58 11.75 -11.22
CA ALA A 11 13.03 11.89 -11.09
C ALA A 11 13.63 12.97 -12.00
N LYS A 12 12.84 13.50 -12.95
CA LYS A 12 13.30 14.50 -13.91
C LYS A 12 13.80 15.76 -13.19
N GLY A 13 15.04 16.14 -13.46
CA GLY A 13 15.66 17.35 -12.92
C GLY A 13 16.33 17.18 -11.55
N LEU A 14 16.27 15.98 -10.95
CA LEU A 14 17.06 15.68 -9.75
C LEU A 14 18.52 15.46 -10.16
N VAL A 15 19.46 16.12 -9.48
CA VAL A 15 20.89 16.10 -9.87
C VAL A 15 21.77 15.38 -8.86
N THR A 16 21.28 15.18 -7.62
CA THR A 16 21.99 14.51 -6.52
C THR A 16 21.29 13.24 -6.03
N ARG A 17 22.06 12.35 -5.38
CA ARG A 17 21.51 11.17 -4.70
C ARG A 17 20.56 11.55 -3.57
N THR A 18 20.84 12.63 -2.84
CA THR A 18 20.00 13.10 -1.72
C THR A 18 18.60 13.47 -2.21
N GLU A 19 18.50 14.28 -3.25
CA GLU A 19 17.22 14.67 -3.87
C GLU A 19 16.42 13.44 -4.34
N LEU A 20 17.08 12.45 -4.94
CA LEU A 20 16.45 11.21 -5.37
C LEU A 20 15.89 10.41 -4.18
N VAL A 21 16.67 10.24 -3.11
CA VAL A 21 16.24 9.51 -1.90
C VAL A 21 15.07 10.22 -1.22
N GLU A 22 15.11 11.55 -1.12
CA GLU A 22 14.00 12.35 -0.59
C GLU A 22 12.74 12.20 -1.42
N LYS A 23 12.86 12.23 -2.75
CA LYS A 23 11.73 12.06 -3.66
C LYS A 23 11.11 10.67 -3.54
N ILE A 24 11.92 9.62 -3.48
CA ILE A 24 11.47 8.24 -3.24
C ILE A 24 10.71 8.16 -1.92
N GLY A 25 11.27 8.70 -0.84
CA GLY A 25 10.62 8.71 0.47
C GLY A 25 9.28 9.46 0.46
N SER A 26 9.18 10.57 -0.26
CA SER A 26 7.91 11.28 -0.43
C SER A 26 6.87 10.44 -1.17
N LEU A 27 7.24 9.86 -2.31
CA LEU A 27 6.33 9.05 -3.12
C LEU A 27 5.85 7.82 -2.34
N ALA A 28 6.75 7.14 -1.61
CA ALA A 28 6.38 6.00 -0.77
C ALA A 28 5.34 6.38 0.30
N ARG A 29 5.51 7.55 0.95
CA ARG A 29 4.52 8.05 1.92
C ARG A 29 3.19 8.40 1.27
N ASP A 30 3.21 8.98 0.08
CA ASP A 30 1.98 9.38 -0.62
C ASP A 30 1.20 8.16 -1.10
N VAL A 31 1.88 7.13 -1.63
CA VAL A 31 1.27 5.84 -1.97
C VAL A 31 0.65 5.18 -0.73
N LEU A 32 1.37 5.14 0.39
CA LEU A 32 0.85 4.57 1.63
C LEU A 32 -0.41 5.31 2.13
N LYS A 33 -0.40 6.65 2.08
CA LYS A 33 -1.57 7.47 2.44
C LYS A 33 -2.75 7.19 1.51
N GLY A 34 -2.50 7.13 0.21
CA GLY A 34 -3.52 6.84 -0.80
C GLY A 34 -4.14 5.45 -0.61
N ALA A 35 -3.31 4.43 -0.41
CA ALA A 35 -3.77 3.07 -0.14
C ALA A 35 -4.61 2.99 1.14
N LYS A 36 -4.15 3.61 2.25
CA LYS A 36 -4.89 3.67 3.51
C LYS A 36 -6.25 4.37 3.35
N TYR A 37 -6.27 5.49 2.63
CA TYR A 37 -7.52 6.20 2.34
C TYR A 37 -8.48 5.33 1.51
N GLY A 38 -7.99 4.73 0.43
CA GLY A 38 -8.78 3.85 -0.44
C GLY A 38 -9.36 2.66 0.31
N PHE A 39 -8.55 2.00 1.15
CA PHE A 39 -9.00 0.90 2.00
C PHE A 39 -10.11 1.32 2.96
N ASN A 40 -9.89 2.40 3.73
CA ASN A 40 -10.89 2.91 4.68
C ASN A 40 -12.20 3.29 3.99
N ASN A 41 -12.11 3.91 2.81
CA ASN A 41 -13.27 4.28 2.02
C ASN A 41 -14.03 3.05 1.50
N ALA A 42 -13.32 2.02 1.02
CA ALA A 42 -13.93 0.76 0.60
C ALA A 42 -14.65 0.06 1.77
N VAL A 43 -14.02 0.00 2.95
CA VAL A 43 -14.65 -0.53 4.17
C VAL A 43 -15.92 0.25 4.51
N ALA A 44 -15.89 1.58 4.45
CA ALA A 44 -17.06 2.42 4.73
C ALA A 44 -18.20 2.14 3.74
N GLN A 45 -17.90 2.01 2.44
CA GLN A 45 -18.88 1.64 1.41
C GLN A 45 -19.46 0.25 1.66
N LEU A 46 -18.63 -0.74 1.98
CA LEU A 46 -19.08 -2.10 2.29
C LEU A 46 -20.01 -2.13 3.50
N LYS A 47 -19.70 -1.37 4.56
CA LYS A 47 -20.59 -1.23 5.74
C LYS A 47 -21.93 -0.59 5.38
N MET A 48 -21.94 0.36 4.45
CA MET A 48 -23.18 1.01 4.01
C MET A 48 -24.07 0.06 3.21
N VAL A 49 -23.50 -0.69 2.26
CA VAL A 49 -24.30 -1.56 1.37
C VAL A 49 -24.69 -2.90 2.02
N ASN A 50 -24.08 -3.28 3.13
CA ASN A 50 -24.40 -4.50 3.90
C ASN A 50 -25.03 -4.17 5.26
N VAL A 51 -26.12 -3.41 5.26
CA VAL A 51 -26.84 -3.05 6.49
C VAL A 51 -27.29 -4.31 7.24
N GLY A 52 -27.00 -4.37 8.55
CA GLY A 52 -27.34 -5.51 9.41
C GLY A 52 -26.31 -6.64 9.42
N VAL A 53 -25.22 -6.52 8.65
CA VAL A 53 -24.07 -7.43 8.72
C VAL A 53 -22.93 -6.73 9.47
N GLU A 54 -22.40 -7.39 10.50
CA GLU A 54 -21.22 -6.89 11.21
C GLU A 54 -19.95 -7.17 10.39
N LEU A 55 -19.34 -6.11 9.85
CA LEU A 55 -18.07 -6.19 9.14
C LEU A 55 -16.91 -5.84 10.08
N THR A 56 -16.16 -6.86 10.48
CA THR A 56 -14.87 -6.70 11.16
C THR A 56 -13.75 -6.44 10.16
N THR A 57 -12.79 -5.61 10.55
CA THR A 57 -11.52 -5.42 9.83
C THR A 57 -10.33 -5.91 10.65
N GLU A 58 -10.57 -6.59 11.76
CA GLU A 58 -9.53 -7.12 12.63
C GLU A 58 -8.73 -8.21 11.91
N GLY A 59 -7.41 -8.18 12.07
CA GLY A 59 -6.51 -9.14 11.43
C GLY A 59 -6.30 -8.95 9.93
N ILE A 60 -6.99 -8.00 9.29
CA ILE A 60 -6.70 -7.63 7.90
C ILE A 60 -5.35 -6.93 7.83
N ASP A 61 -4.49 -7.43 6.95
CA ASP A 61 -3.18 -6.88 6.69
C ASP A 61 -2.86 -7.01 5.19
N MET A 62 -1.98 -6.15 4.68
CA MET A 62 -1.60 -6.14 3.26
C MET A 62 -0.92 -7.44 2.80
N LEU A 63 -0.28 -8.17 3.72
CA LEU A 63 0.39 -9.44 3.43
C LEU A 63 -0.55 -10.63 3.61
N ARG A 64 -1.75 -10.44 4.15
CA ARG A 64 -2.67 -11.53 4.47
C ARG A 64 -3.74 -11.70 3.40
N ARG A 65 -4.23 -12.93 3.25
CA ARG A 65 -5.36 -13.27 2.35
C ARG A 65 -6.32 -14.24 3.01
N VAL A 66 -7.50 -14.39 2.42
CA VAL A 66 -8.49 -15.36 2.87
C VAL A 66 -8.25 -16.69 2.18
N GLU A 67 -8.06 -17.75 2.97
CA GLU A 67 -8.04 -19.15 2.54
C GLU A 67 -8.98 -19.94 3.45
N ASP A 68 -9.90 -20.70 2.86
CA ASP A 68 -10.88 -21.53 3.60
C ASP A 68 -11.62 -20.78 4.73
N GLY A 69 -11.94 -19.50 4.49
CA GLY A 69 -12.63 -18.64 5.44
C GLY A 69 -11.75 -18.09 6.57
N GLN A 70 -10.44 -18.35 6.55
CA GLN A 70 -9.49 -17.83 7.54
C GLN A 70 -8.57 -16.80 6.91
N ILE A 71 -8.22 -15.77 7.67
CA ILE A 71 -7.19 -14.81 7.28
C ILE A 71 -5.84 -15.40 7.65
N ILE A 72 -5.01 -15.67 6.64
CA ILE A 72 -3.67 -16.23 6.83
C ILE A 72 -2.60 -15.33 6.23
N ILE A 73 -1.36 -15.51 6.67
CA ILE A 73 -0.18 -15.02 5.96
C ILE A 73 0.32 -16.11 5.00
N PRO A 74 0.37 -15.87 3.68
CA PRO A 74 1.01 -16.76 2.73
C PRO A 74 2.48 -17.01 3.08
N GLU A 75 2.98 -18.20 2.74
CA GLU A 75 4.36 -18.62 3.06
C GLU A 75 5.41 -17.61 2.56
N GLU A 76 5.22 -17.10 1.34
CA GLU A 76 6.09 -16.13 0.68
C GLU A 76 6.20 -14.78 1.41
N TYR A 77 5.27 -14.48 2.33
CA TYR A 77 5.25 -13.23 3.09
C TYR A 77 5.57 -13.41 4.58
N LYS A 78 5.76 -14.65 5.07
CA LYS A 78 6.06 -14.88 6.50
C LYS A 78 7.30 -14.17 6.99
N GLU A 79 8.34 -14.08 6.17
CA GLU A 79 9.59 -13.40 6.52
C GLU A 79 9.46 -11.88 6.56
N MET A 80 8.36 -11.33 6.05
CA MET A 80 8.05 -9.90 6.05
C MET A 80 7.15 -9.51 7.24
N GLU A 81 6.68 -10.48 8.03
CA GLU A 81 5.95 -10.24 9.28
C GLU A 81 6.97 -9.86 10.37
N ILE A 82 6.93 -8.61 10.82
CA ILE A 82 7.82 -8.04 11.85
C ILE A 82 7.30 -8.39 13.25
#